data_AF-A0A382PGT6-F1
#
_entry.id   AF-A0A382PGT6-F1
#
_cell.length_a   1.000
_cell.length_b   1.000
_cell.length_c   1.000
_cell.angle_alpha   90.00
_cell.angle_beta   90.00
_cell.angle_gamma   90.00
#
_symmetry.space_group_name_H-M   'P 1'
#
loop_
_entity.id
_entity.type
_entity.pdbx_description
1 polymer ?
#
loop_
_entity_poly.entity_id
_entity_poly.type
_entity_poly.pdbx_seq_one_letter_code
_entity_poly.pdbx_strand_id
1 'polypeptide(L)'
;MFKSCFGKIFWATTTLIFFLTSPAHSARIKDLSSIEGVRSNQLIGFGLVIGLTGTGDSATNVFFSIQTIVSMLKKLGVTVPTAEVDQLKFKNIATVIVTSDLPPFAKQGDHIDVTVSSLGDSKSLQGGTLLMTPLKGPDGNTYAVAQGALSIGGFSVAGAARGIQKNHL
;
A
#
# COMPACT_ATOMS: atom_id res chain seq x y z
N MET A 1 18.14 -76.51 5.97
CA MET A 1 18.73 -75.17 5.74
C MET A 1 18.02 -74.33 4.66
N PHE A 2 17.41 -74.92 3.62
CA PHE A 2 16.81 -74.16 2.50
C PHE A 2 15.56 -73.31 2.80
N LYS A 3 14.71 -73.70 3.77
CA LYS A 3 13.46 -72.97 4.09
C LYS A 3 13.67 -71.59 4.76
N SER A 4 14.80 -71.37 5.44
CA SER A 4 15.07 -70.11 6.15
C SER A 4 15.54 -68.98 5.22
N CYS A 5 16.17 -69.33 4.09
CA CYS A 5 16.70 -68.33 3.14
C CYS A 5 15.59 -67.69 2.29
N PHE A 6 14.57 -68.46 1.89
CA PHE A 6 13.48 -67.98 1.06
C PHE A 6 12.59 -66.94 1.78
N GLY A 7 12.34 -67.13 3.08
CA GLY A 7 11.61 -66.15 3.91
C GLY A 7 12.37 -64.84 4.12
N LYS A 8 13.71 -64.90 4.23
CA LYS A 8 14.56 -63.71 4.36
C LYS A 8 14.60 -62.88 3.07
N ILE A 9 14.64 -63.54 1.90
CA ILE A 9 14.58 -62.87 0.60
C ILE A 9 13.22 -62.20 0.42
N PHE A 10 12.13 -62.87 0.79
CA PHE A 10 10.78 -62.29 0.72
C PHE A 10 10.58 -61.08 1.65
N TRP A 11 11.17 -61.11 2.85
CA TRP A 11 11.18 -59.95 3.75
C TRP A 11 12.07 -58.81 3.23
N ALA A 12 13.24 -59.12 2.66
CA ALA A 12 14.12 -58.12 2.08
C ALA A 12 13.49 -57.41 0.86
N THR A 13 12.81 -58.13 -0.03
CA THR A 13 12.13 -57.54 -1.18
C THR A 13 10.92 -56.69 -0.77
N THR A 14 10.15 -57.13 0.23
CA THR A 14 9.03 -56.35 0.76
C THR A 14 9.49 -55.05 1.42
N THR A 15 10.63 -55.09 2.14
CA THR A 15 11.21 -53.91 2.80
C THR A 15 11.74 -52.92 1.76
N LEU A 16 12.36 -53.42 0.69
CA LEU A 16 12.86 -52.58 -0.41
C LEU A 16 11.73 -51.84 -1.14
N ILE A 17 10.59 -52.49 -1.36
CA ILE A 17 9.41 -51.88 -2.01
C ILE A 17 8.84 -50.74 -1.15
N PHE A 18 8.88 -50.86 0.17
CA PHE A 18 8.38 -49.81 1.06
C PHE A 18 9.25 -48.55 1.01
N PHE A 19 10.58 -48.70 0.89
CA PHE A 19 11.52 -47.58 0.76
C PHE A 19 11.49 -46.87 -0.61
N LEU A 20 10.87 -47.47 -1.62
CA LEU A 20 10.71 -46.88 -2.96
C LEU A 20 9.47 -45.98 -3.09
N THR A 21 8.68 -45.82 -2.02
CA THR A 21 7.49 -44.97 -2.04
C THR A 21 7.86 -43.50 -1.77
N SER A 22 8.02 -42.72 -2.84
CA SER A 22 8.19 -41.26 -2.74
C SER A 22 6.86 -40.59 -2.39
N PRO A 23 6.85 -39.56 -1.53
CA PRO A 23 5.64 -38.79 -1.24
C PRO A 23 5.16 -38.07 -2.51
N ALA A 24 3.91 -38.32 -2.90
CA ALA A 24 3.28 -37.62 -4.01
C ALA A 24 3.02 -36.15 -3.62
N HIS A 25 3.68 -35.22 -4.31
CA HIS A 25 3.45 -33.79 -4.12
C HIS A 25 2.12 -33.41 -4.79
N SER A 26 1.07 -33.19 -4.00
CA SER A 26 -0.19 -32.68 -4.50
C SER A 26 -0.16 -31.15 -4.47
N ALA A 27 -0.03 -30.53 -5.63
CA ALA A 27 -0.35 -29.12 -5.81
C ALA A 27 -1.83 -29.01 -6.17
N ARG A 28 -2.59 -28.15 -5.49
CA ARG A 28 -4.01 -27.95 -5.84
C ARG A 28 -4.06 -27.16 -7.13
N ILE A 29 -4.96 -27.53 -8.05
CA ILE A 29 -5.12 -26.83 -9.35
C ILE A 29 -5.35 -25.32 -9.13
N LYS A 30 -6.08 -24.94 -8.07
CA LYS A 30 -6.31 -23.53 -7.70
C LYS A 30 -5.05 -22.73 -7.31
N ASP A 31 -3.97 -23.43 -6.94
CA ASP A 31 -2.70 -22.81 -6.57
C ASP A 31 -1.79 -22.63 -7.80
N LEU A 32 -2.13 -23.28 -8.92
CA LEU A 32 -1.36 -23.27 -10.18
C LEU A 32 -2.09 -22.56 -11.33
N SER A 33 -3.36 -22.20 -11.15
CA SER A 33 -4.15 -21.52 -12.18
C SER A 33 -4.69 -20.19 -11.67
N SER A 34 -4.59 -19.16 -12.52
CA SER A 34 -5.30 -17.89 -12.34
C SER A 34 -6.37 -17.79 -13.42
N ILE A 35 -7.49 -17.13 -13.10
CA ILE A 35 -8.57 -16.91 -14.06
C ILE A 35 -8.15 -15.75 -14.97
N GLU A 36 -8.09 -16.00 -16.27
CA GLU A 36 -7.81 -14.98 -17.28
C GLU A 36 -8.82 -13.82 -17.16
N GLY A 37 -8.33 -12.58 -17.07
CA GLY A 37 -9.16 -11.38 -16.91
C GLY A 37 -9.39 -10.92 -15.46
N VAL A 38 -8.97 -11.69 -14.46
CA VAL A 38 -9.00 -11.28 -13.04
C VAL A 38 -7.76 -10.45 -12.75
N ARG A 39 -7.83 -9.14 -13.08
CA ARG A 39 -6.75 -8.17 -12.86
C ARG A 39 -7.13 -7.20 -11.75
N SER A 40 -6.18 -6.88 -10.88
CA SER A 40 -6.27 -5.68 -10.05
C SER A 40 -6.17 -4.45 -10.94
N ASN A 41 -6.90 -3.41 -10.59
CA ASN A 41 -6.81 -2.12 -11.27
C ASN A 41 -6.15 -1.11 -10.35
N GLN A 42 -5.12 -0.43 -10.85
CA GLN A 42 -4.43 0.56 -10.06
C GLN A 42 -5.21 1.86 -10.06
N LEU A 43 -5.52 2.35 -8.87
CA LEU A 43 -6.18 3.61 -8.65
C LEU A 43 -5.15 4.65 -8.20
N ILE A 44 -5.30 5.88 -8.69
CA ILE A 44 -4.47 7.00 -8.32
C ILE A 44 -5.33 8.22 -7.95
N GLY A 45 -4.94 8.91 -6.88
CA GLY A 45 -5.57 10.14 -6.44
C GLY A 45 -4.53 11.17 -6.04
N PHE A 46 -4.86 12.44 -6.27
CA PHE A 46 -4.09 13.57 -5.78
C PHE A 46 -4.77 14.11 -4.53
N GLY A 47 -4.08 14.04 -3.40
CA GLY A 47 -4.63 14.35 -2.09
C GLY A 47 -3.84 15.45 -1.38
N LEU A 48 -4.42 15.90 -0.26
CA LEU A 48 -3.79 16.84 0.64
C LEU A 48 -3.78 16.27 2.06
N VAL A 49 -2.63 16.33 2.70
CA VAL A 49 -2.45 15.95 4.10
C VAL A 49 -2.29 17.21 4.93
N ILE A 50 -3.06 17.31 6.00
CA ILE A 50 -3.03 18.44 6.93
C ILE A 50 -2.68 17.98 8.35
N GLY A 51 -2.33 18.93 9.22
CA GLY A 51 -2.05 18.65 10.62
C GLY A 51 -0.64 18.09 10.88
N LEU A 52 0.28 18.26 9.94
CA LEU A 52 1.68 17.88 10.12
C LEU A 52 2.36 18.83 11.12
N THR A 53 3.28 18.31 11.94
CA THR A 53 3.98 19.07 12.97
C THR A 53 5.28 19.68 12.45
N GLY A 54 5.17 20.59 11.47
CA GLY A 54 6.33 21.26 10.89
C GLY A 54 7.11 20.43 9.84
N THR A 55 6.61 19.26 9.46
CA THR A 55 7.25 18.32 8.53
C THR A 55 6.69 18.35 7.11
N GLY A 56 5.66 19.16 6.84
CA GLY A 56 5.06 19.33 5.51
C GLY A 56 5.96 20.04 4.49
N ASP A 57 5.39 20.31 3.33
CA ASP A 57 6.10 20.87 2.17
C ASP A 57 6.71 22.24 2.47
N SER A 58 7.88 22.54 1.91
CA SER A 58 8.49 23.86 2.03
C SER A 58 7.91 24.82 0.98
N ALA A 59 7.99 26.12 1.27
CA ALA A 59 7.48 27.21 0.44
C ALA A 59 7.96 27.22 -1.03
N THR A 60 9.00 26.45 -1.36
CA THR A 60 9.65 26.45 -2.68
C THR A 60 8.99 25.53 -3.71
N ASN A 61 8.21 24.52 -3.30
CA ASN A 61 7.56 23.54 -4.20
C ASN A 61 6.01 23.59 -4.18
N VAL A 62 5.45 24.76 -3.81
CA VAL A 62 4.02 24.89 -3.46
C VAL A 62 3.12 25.21 -4.66
N PHE A 63 3.64 25.35 -5.88
CA PHE A 63 2.80 25.69 -7.04
C PHE A 63 1.63 24.70 -7.24
N PHE A 64 1.88 23.41 -7.01
CA PHE A 64 0.83 22.39 -7.12
C PHE A 64 -0.10 22.35 -5.90
N SER A 65 0.43 22.55 -4.69
CA SER A 65 -0.35 22.55 -3.43
C SER A 65 -1.27 23.76 -3.34
N ILE A 66 -0.80 24.95 -3.73
CA ILE A 66 -1.59 26.21 -3.76
C ILE A 66 -2.76 26.09 -4.71
N GLN A 67 -2.52 25.68 -5.96
CA GLN A 67 -3.56 25.55 -6.97
C GLN A 67 -4.65 24.57 -6.51
N THR A 68 -4.24 23.48 -5.85
CA THR A 68 -5.15 22.46 -5.31
C THR A 68 -5.99 23.02 -4.16
N ILE A 69 -5.38 23.73 -3.20
CA ILE A 69 -6.08 24.37 -2.09
C ILE A 69 -7.06 25.44 -2.58
N VAL A 70 -6.63 26.31 -3.51
CA VAL A 70 -7.50 27.35 -4.10
C VAL A 70 -8.67 26.71 -4.84
N SER A 71 -8.42 25.65 -5.61
CA SER A 71 -9.50 24.92 -6.31
C SER A 71 -10.46 24.23 -5.34
N MET A 72 -9.96 23.70 -4.23
CA MET A 72 -10.78 23.08 -3.19
C MET A 72 -11.63 24.11 -2.45
N LEU A 73 -11.03 25.22 -2.00
CA LEU A 73 -11.74 26.31 -1.33
C LEU A 73 -12.79 26.94 -2.25
N LYS A 74 -12.48 27.10 -3.53
CA LYS A 74 -13.45 27.56 -4.54
C LYS A 74 -14.63 26.59 -4.69
N LYS A 75 -14.41 25.27 -4.65
CA LYS A 75 -15.49 24.26 -4.65
C LYS A 75 -16.34 24.30 -3.38
N LEU A 76 -15.77 24.74 -2.26
CA LEU A 76 -16.47 24.95 -0.99
C LEU A 76 -17.14 26.33 -0.88
N GLY A 77 -17.12 27.15 -1.96
CA GLY A 77 -17.71 28.48 -1.98
C GLY A 77 -16.88 29.57 -1.30
N VAL A 78 -15.61 29.28 -0.96
CA VAL A 78 -14.68 30.23 -0.33
C VAL A 78 -13.83 30.89 -1.40
N THR A 79 -13.91 32.21 -1.49
CA THR A 79 -13.02 33.03 -2.35
C THR A 79 -11.75 33.36 -1.59
N VAL A 80 -10.61 32.86 -2.09
CA VAL A 80 -9.30 33.13 -1.50
C VAL A 80 -8.64 34.29 -2.24
N PRO A 81 -8.29 35.40 -1.57
CA PRO A 81 -7.46 36.44 -2.17
C PRO A 81 -6.07 35.86 -2.45
N THR A 82 -5.61 35.94 -3.70
CA THR A 82 -4.31 35.40 -4.14
C THR A 82 -3.11 35.95 -3.36
N ALA A 83 -3.25 37.10 -2.69
CA ALA A 83 -2.19 37.74 -1.90
C ALA A 83 -1.93 37.10 -0.51
N GLU A 84 -2.87 36.33 0.04
CA GLU A 84 -2.75 35.70 1.37
C GLU A 84 -2.21 34.27 1.30
N VAL A 85 -2.15 33.73 0.09
CA VAL A 85 -1.73 32.36 -0.19
C VAL A 85 -0.24 32.15 0.14
N ASP A 86 0.59 33.17 -0.08
CA ASP A 86 2.02 33.15 0.25
C ASP A 86 2.31 33.12 1.77
N GLN A 87 1.30 33.42 2.61
CA GLN A 87 1.41 33.44 4.07
C GLN A 87 0.98 32.14 4.75
N LEU A 88 0.45 31.17 3.99
CA LEU A 88 0.09 29.87 4.54
C LEU A 88 1.36 29.15 5.01
N LYS A 89 1.41 28.75 6.28
CA LYS A 89 2.55 28.03 6.85
C LYS A 89 2.64 26.62 6.26
N PHE A 90 3.33 26.48 5.14
CA PHE A 90 3.44 25.25 4.33
C PHE A 90 4.00 24.04 5.09
N LYS A 91 4.74 24.27 6.18
CA LYS A 91 5.30 23.24 7.06
C LYS A 91 4.26 22.32 7.72
N ASN A 92 2.97 22.64 7.70
CA ASN A 92 1.91 21.84 8.33
C ASN A 92 1.00 21.10 7.32
N ILE A 93 1.30 21.23 6.02
CA ILE A 93 0.50 20.68 4.93
C ILE A 93 1.44 19.97 3.96
N ALA A 94 1.02 18.84 3.38
CA ALA A 94 1.76 18.18 2.31
C ALA A 94 0.83 17.77 1.17
N THR A 95 1.27 17.97 -0.06
CA THR A 95 0.61 17.39 -1.24
C THR A 95 1.07 15.95 -1.38
N VAL A 96 0.12 15.04 -1.61
CA VAL A 96 0.39 13.61 -1.68
C VAL A 96 -0.22 12.98 -2.92
N ILE A 97 0.40 11.91 -3.38
CA ILE A 97 -0.21 10.94 -4.28
C ILE A 97 -0.70 9.78 -3.41
N VAL A 98 -1.94 9.39 -3.65
CA VAL A 98 -2.54 8.20 -3.05
C VAL A 98 -2.67 7.16 -4.13
N THR A 99 -2.07 5.99 -3.93
CA THR A 99 -2.21 4.84 -4.81
C THR A 99 -2.89 3.69 -4.09
N SER A 100 -3.63 2.88 -4.83
CA SER A 100 -4.29 1.70 -4.30
C SER A 100 -4.49 0.68 -5.41
N ASP A 101 -4.51 -0.60 -5.06
CA ASP A 101 -4.83 -1.68 -5.98
C ASP A 101 -6.27 -2.13 -5.70
N LEU A 102 -7.18 -1.83 -6.62
CA LEU A 102 -8.57 -2.27 -6.55
C LEU A 102 -8.62 -3.77 -6.87
N PRO A 103 -9.00 -4.64 -5.92
CA PRO A 103 -9.09 -6.06 -6.19
C PRO A 103 -10.21 -6.33 -7.20
N PRO A 104 -10.05 -7.38 -8.02
CA PRO A 104 -11.08 -7.80 -8.94
C PRO A 104 -12.35 -8.19 -8.17
N PHE A 105 -13.52 -7.81 -8.70
CA PHE A 105 -14.83 -8.05 -8.09
C PHE A 105 -15.08 -7.33 -6.75
N ALA A 106 -14.33 -6.28 -6.44
CA ALA A 106 -14.64 -5.38 -5.32
C ALA A 106 -16.07 -4.85 -5.42
N LYS A 107 -16.78 -4.83 -4.29
CA LYS A 107 -18.14 -4.35 -4.16
C LYS A 107 -18.17 -2.99 -3.47
N GLN A 108 -19.29 -2.29 -3.64
CA GLN A 108 -19.51 -1.06 -2.90
C GLN A 108 -19.54 -1.34 -1.39
N GLY A 109 -18.73 -0.60 -0.65
CA GLY A 109 -18.55 -0.78 0.80
C GLY A 109 -17.33 -1.59 1.18
N ASP A 110 -16.64 -2.22 0.23
CA ASP A 110 -15.37 -2.91 0.51
C ASP A 110 -14.30 -1.89 0.90
N HIS A 111 -13.49 -2.25 1.89
CA HIS A 111 -12.31 -1.49 2.29
C HIS A 111 -11.10 -1.98 1.49
N ILE A 112 -10.35 -1.03 0.94
CA ILE A 112 -9.09 -1.29 0.22
C ILE A 112 -7.97 -0.50 0.89
N ASP A 113 -6.79 -1.12 0.95
CA ASP A 113 -5.62 -0.46 1.48
C ASP A 113 -5.09 0.57 0.47
N VAL A 114 -4.59 1.68 1.00
CA VAL A 114 -4.07 2.78 0.20
C VAL A 114 -2.67 3.14 0.70
N THR A 115 -1.78 3.41 -0.26
CA THR A 115 -0.44 3.92 0.03
C THR A 115 -0.42 5.41 -0.25
N VAL A 116 0.05 6.19 0.73
CA VAL A 116 0.12 7.64 0.63
C VAL A 116 1.58 8.06 0.60
N SER A 117 1.95 8.74 -0.48
CA SER A 117 3.31 9.17 -0.75
C SER A 117 3.36 10.68 -0.90
N SER A 118 4.35 11.33 -0.28
CA SER A 118 4.59 12.76 -0.50
C SER A 118 4.91 13.01 -1.96
N LEU A 119 4.20 13.97 -2.58
CA LEU A 119 4.53 14.49 -3.91
C LEU A 119 5.58 15.61 -3.81
N GLY A 120 5.53 16.38 -2.71
CA GLY A 120 6.46 17.47 -2.43
C GLY A 120 7.65 17.05 -1.57
N ASP A 121 8.28 18.04 -0.94
CA ASP A 121 9.48 17.90 -0.10
C ASP A 121 9.18 17.70 1.40
N SER A 122 7.96 17.29 1.75
CA SER A 122 7.59 16.90 3.10
C SER A 122 8.56 15.86 3.68
N LYS A 123 9.06 16.14 4.89
CA LYS A 123 9.99 15.27 5.64
C LYS A 123 9.30 14.07 6.27
N SER A 124 8.01 14.20 6.61
CA SER A 124 7.22 13.14 7.23
C SER A 124 5.74 13.46 7.14
N LEU A 125 4.94 12.43 6.84
CA LEU A 125 3.47 12.47 6.87
C LEU A 125 2.90 12.02 8.23
N GLN A 126 3.75 11.73 9.22
CA GLN A 126 3.35 11.26 10.53
C GLN A 126 2.42 12.26 11.24
N GLY A 127 1.35 11.75 11.83
CA GLY A 127 0.37 12.56 12.57
C GLY A 127 -0.51 13.43 11.67
N GLY A 128 -0.33 13.36 10.36
CA GLY A 128 -1.18 14.03 9.38
C GLY A 128 -2.51 13.32 9.18
N THR A 129 -3.48 14.06 8.66
CA THR A 129 -4.77 13.55 8.21
C THR A 129 -4.92 13.79 6.72
N LEU A 130 -5.16 12.73 5.96
CA LEU A 130 -5.51 12.79 4.54
C LEU A 130 -6.94 13.30 4.40
N LEU A 131 -7.10 14.40 3.67
CA LEU A 131 -8.40 14.90 3.26
C LEU A 131 -9.03 13.96 2.22
N MET A 132 -10.37 13.96 2.17
CA MET A 132 -11.11 13.09 1.25
C MET A 132 -10.61 13.22 -0.19
N THR A 133 -9.98 12.14 -0.67
CA THR A 133 -9.26 12.08 -1.94
C THR A 133 -9.92 11.02 -2.82
N PRO A 134 -10.53 11.41 -3.95
CA PRO A 134 -11.07 10.45 -4.91
C PRO A 134 -9.91 9.72 -5.62
N LEU A 135 -10.01 8.39 -5.71
CA LEU A 135 -9.06 7.55 -6.43
C LEU A 135 -9.66 7.14 -7.77
N LYS A 136 -8.93 7.46 -8.84
CA LYS A 136 -9.35 7.27 -10.22
C LYS A 136 -8.61 6.14 -10.89
N GLY A 137 -9.33 5.40 -11.74
CA GLY A 137 -8.72 4.42 -12.63
C GLY A 137 -8.07 5.07 -13.85
N PRO A 138 -7.40 4.27 -14.71
CA PRO A 138 -6.80 4.74 -15.96
C PRO A 138 -7.79 5.33 -16.97
N ASP A 139 -9.07 5.00 -16.82
CA ASP A 139 -10.20 5.52 -17.59
C ASP A 139 -10.72 6.88 -17.08
N GLY A 140 -10.17 7.39 -15.96
CA GLY A 140 -10.53 8.67 -15.35
C GLY A 140 -11.75 8.65 -14.43
N ASN A 141 -12.42 7.50 -14.30
CA ASN A 141 -13.57 7.32 -13.43
C ASN A 141 -13.11 7.12 -11.97
N THR A 142 -13.92 7.58 -11.02
CA THR A 142 -13.63 7.42 -9.59
C THR A 142 -14.21 6.10 -9.09
N TYR A 143 -13.35 5.24 -8.55
CA TYR A 143 -13.74 3.91 -8.07
C TYR A 143 -13.70 3.79 -6.55
N ALA A 144 -12.87 4.60 -5.89
CA ALA A 144 -12.74 4.59 -4.43
C ALA A 144 -12.50 6.01 -3.90
N VAL A 145 -12.66 6.17 -2.58
CA VAL A 145 -12.31 7.39 -1.86
C VAL A 145 -11.41 7.03 -0.68
N ALA A 146 -10.35 7.80 -0.48
CA ALA A 146 -9.42 7.64 0.62
C ALA A 146 -9.47 8.86 1.54
N GLN A 147 -9.54 8.64 2.85
CA GLN A 147 -9.52 9.71 3.85
C GLN A 147 -9.11 9.16 5.22
N GLY A 148 -8.65 10.05 6.10
CA GLY A 148 -8.44 9.74 7.52
C GLY A 148 -7.02 9.97 8.01
N ALA A 149 -6.78 9.60 9.26
CA ALA A 149 -5.48 9.75 9.90
C ALA A 149 -4.44 8.83 9.26
N LEU A 150 -3.24 9.35 9.03
CA LEU A 150 -2.13 8.61 8.48
C LEU A 150 -1.30 8.01 9.59
N SER A 151 -1.06 6.70 9.49
CA SER A 151 -0.09 6.00 10.30
C SER A 151 1.11 5.66 9.43
N ILE A 152 2.30 6.12 9.82
CA ILE A 152 3.53 5.67 9.17
C ILE A 152 4.05 4.43 9.91
N GLY A 153 4.31 3.35 9.16
CA GLY A 153 4.83 2.11 9.70
C GLY A 153 6.29 2.23 10.09
N GLY A 154 6.59 2.87 11.24
CA GLY A 154 7.93 2.95 11.83
C GLY A 154 8.26 4.30 12.45
N PHE A 155 8.78 4.29 13.67
CA PHE A 155 9.33 5.48 14.33
C PHE A 155 10.76 5.72 13.86
N SER A 156 11.05 6.88 13.27
CA SER A 156 12.43 7.33 13.05
C SER A 156 12.99 7.92 14.34
N VAL A 157 13.57 7.09 15.20
CA VAL A 157 14.35 7.58 16.34
C VAL A 157 15.71 8.04 15.81
N ALA A 158 15.82 9.33 15.49
CA ALA A 158 17.09 9.98 15.19
C ALA A 158 17.86 10.25 16.51
N GLY A 159 18.34 9.18 17.14
CA GLY A 159 19.40 9.29 18.15
C GLY A 159 20.72 9.63 17.48
N ALA A 160 21.62 10.32 18.18
CA ALA A 160 22.91 10.83 17.67
C ALA A 160 23.89 9.77 17.12
N ALA A 161 23.50 8.50 17.05
CA ALA A 161 24.20 7.44 16.35
C ALA A 161 23.25 6.74 15.37
N ARG A 162 23.41 7.03 14.07
CA ARG A 162 22.87 6.30 12.90
C ARG A 162 21.45 5.74 13.04
N GLY A 163 20.48 6.45 12.44
CA GLY A 163 19.08 6.02 12.35
C GLY A 163 18.94 4.63 11.73
N ILE A 164 18.49 3.68 12.56
CA ILE A 164 18.01 2.37 12.11
C ILE A 164 16.49 2.48 12.03
N GLN A 165 15.95 2.49 10.82
CA GLN A 165 14.51 2.38 10.56
C GLN A 165 14.11 0.91 10.69
N LYS A 166 13.37 0.55 11.74
CA LYS A 166 12.71 -0.75 11.84
C LYS A 166 11.26 -0.59 11.41
N ASN A 167 10.92 -1.12 10.23
CA ASN A 167 9.53 -1.32 9.84
C ASN A 167 8.98 -2.53 10.64
N HIS A 168 7.77 -2.41 11.18
CA HIS A 168 7.09 -3.54 11.82
C HIS A 168 6.45 -4.43 10.74
N LEU A 169 6.54 -5.75 10.94
CA LEU A 169 5.88 -6.79 10.14
C LEU A 169 4.44 -7.00 10.59
#